data_AF-A0A0D2NB93-F1
#
_entry.id   AF-A0A0D2NB93-F1
#
_cell.length_a   1.000
_cell.length_b   1.000
_cell.length_c   1.000
_cell.angle_alpha   90.00
_cell.angle_beta   90.00
_cell.angle_gamma   90.00
#
_symmetry.space_group_name_H-M   'P 1'
#
loop_
_entity.id
_entity.type
_entity.pdbx_description
1 polymer ?
#
loop_
_entity_poly.entity_id
_entity_poly.type
_entity_poly.pdbx_seq_one_letter_code
_entity_poly.pdbx_strand_id
1 'polypeptide(L)'
;MEWMAGAGVAKYMRQPTPLNTEIVAIGVDCYMKMLLQDNFVHTDLHPGNIMVMSQPDTHSQQQQQQQGRACDRSSQPTRGGGDGGGTKGEGAAAARERARLVLLDFGLAEELTPEVRYRFLSFLNQIVAGDGATAARHLLRWSRVQGCPDPLAFEGAMAELFRREADVHCKGGIDLDAVLQGVLALARHYEVSIDSAYASLVISVCVITGFAVALDPQVNVMDAAAPALMAYALTGRVFGRLYA
;
A
#
# COMPACT_ATOMS: atom_id res chain seq x y z
N MET A 1 12.77 -12.47 20.24
CA MET A 1 11.42 -12.65 19.69
C MET A 1 10.47 -12.61 20.87
N GLU A 2 9.66 -11.55 20.99
CA GLU A 2 8.68 -11.40 22.06
C GLU A 2 7.37 -12.11 21.64
N TRP A 3 6.74 -12.86 22.53
CA TRP A 3 5.47 -13.52 22.20
C TRP A 3 4.34 -12.48 22.20
N MET A 4 3.59 -12.38 21.10
CA MET A 4 2.54 -11.38 20.92
C MET A 4 1.22 -12.05 20.54
N ALA A 5 0.13 -11.69 21.22
CA ALA A 5 -1.21 -12.17 20.88
C ALA A 5 -1.72 -11.44 19.61
N GLY A 6 -1.88 -12.17 18.51
CA GLY A 6 -2.39 -11.66 17.25
C GLY A 6 -2.90 -12.76 16.34
N ALA A 7 -3.48 -12.40 15.19
CA ALA A 7 -3.90 -13.34 14.17
C ALA A 7 -3.15 -13.08 12.87
N GLY A 8 -2.75 -14.13 12.16
CA GLY A 8 -2.19 -14.01 10.82
C GLY A 8 -3.15 -13.26 9.90
N VAL A 9 -2.62 -12.43 9.00
CA VAL A 9 -3.46 -11.55 8.17
C VAL A 9 -4.39 -12.34 7.24
N ALA A 10 -4.01 -13.57 6.88
CA ALA A 10 -4.86 -14.51 6.14
C ALA A 10 -6.23 -14.78 6.79
N LYS A 11 -6.38 -14.58 8.12
CA LYS A 11 -7.68 -14.62 8.79
C LYS A 11 -8.63 -13.54 8.25
N TYR A 12 -8.12 -12.32 8.08
CA TYR A 12 -8.90 -11.15 7.66
C TYR A 12 -9.25 -11.19 6.17
N MET A 13 -8.49 -11.93 5.36
CA MET A 13 -8.84 -12.25 3.97
C MET A 13 -10.03 -13.22 3.90
N ARG A 14 -10.09 -14.21 4.80
CA ARG A 14 -11.19 -15.20 4.84
C ARG A 14 -12.43 -14.68 5.54
N GLN A 15 -12.26 -13.78 6.51
CA GLN A 15 -13.31 -13.21 7.34
C GLN A 15 -13.12 -11.70 7.34
N PRO A 16 -13.67 -10.99 6.35
CA PRO A 16 -13.55 -9.55 6.25
C PRO A 16 -14.07 -8.84 7.50
N THR A 17 -13.34 -7.84 7.94
CA THR A 17 -13.68 -7.01 9.10
C THR A 17 -13.57 -5.52 8.73
N PRO A 18 -14.13 -4.61 9.53
CA PRO A 18 -13.89 -3.17 9.35
C PRO A 18 -12.42 -2.74 9.42
N LEU A 19 -11.51 -3.60 9.89
CA LEU A 19 -10.06 -3.32 9.95
C LEU A 19 -9.34 -3.58 8.63
N ASN A 20 -9.97 -4.24 7.65
CA ASN A 20 -9.29 -4.68 6.42
C ASN A 20 -8.65 -3.51 5.66
N THR A 21 -9.38 -2.42 5.45
CA THR A 21 -8.85 -1.22 4.78
C THR A 21 -7.67 -0.61 5.55
N GLU A 22 -7.73 -0.58 6.89
CA GLU A 22 -6.63 -0.10 7.73
C GLU A 22 -5.39 -1.02 7.65
N ILE A 23 -5.59 -2.34 7.61
CA ILE A 23 -4.52 -3.32 7.44
C ILE A 23 -3.82 -3.10 6.08
N VAL A 24 -4.58 -2.91 5.01
CA VAL A 24 -4.02 -2.61 3.68
C VAL A 24 -3.22 -1.31 3.71
N ALA A 25 -3.79 -0.25 4.26
CA ALA A 25 -3.14 1.05 4.40
C ALA A 25 -1.79 0.95 5.11
N ILE A 26 -1.74 0.30 6.29
CA ILE A 26 -0.49 0.12 7.04
C ILE A 26 0.50 -0.74 6.25
N GLY A 27 0.02 -1.75 5.52
CA GLY A 27 0.86 -2.61 4.69
C GLY A 27 1.54 -1.88 3.54
N VAL A 28 0.77 -1.07 2.79
CA VAL A 28 1.28 -0.24 1.69
C VAL A 28 2.27 0.80 2.23
N ASP A 29 1.93 1.49 3.33
CA ASP A 29 2.83 2.45 4.00
C ASP A 29 4.14 1.79 4.41
N CYS A 30 4.07 0.60 5.00
CA CYS A 30 5.23 -0.16 5.43
C CYS A 30 6.14 -0.49 4.25
N TYR A 31 5.58 -0.99 3.15
CA TYR A 31 6.35 -1.32 1.96
C TYR A 31 7.00 -0.10 1.31
N MET A 32 6.24 0.99 1.15
CA MET A 32 6.74 2.22 0.55
C MET A 32 7.83 2.85 1.40
N LYS A 33 7.72 2.80 2.74
CA LYS A 33 8.79 3.24 3.64
C LYS A 33 10.06 2.41 3.44
N MET A 34 9.94 1.08 3.43
CA MET A 34 11.08 0.18 3.22
C MET A 34 11.80 0.53 1.90
N LEU A 35 11.05 0.61 0.80
CA LEU A 35 11.59 0.86 -0.53
C LEU A 35 12.15 2.28 -0.72
N LEU A 36 11.39 3.31 -0.32
CA LEU A 36 11.71 4.71 -0.62
C LEU A 36 12.57 5.37 0.44
N GLN A 37 12.37 5.07 1.71
CA GLN A 37 13.10 5.72 2.79
C GLN A 37 14.28 4.89 3.26
N ASP A 38 14.08 3.60 3.52
CA ASP A 38 15.07 2.77 4.20
C ASP A 38 16.08 2.09 3.25
N ASN A 39 15.84 2.10 1.93
CA ASN A 39 16.61 1.35 0.92
C ASN A 39 16.59 -0.16 1.13
N PHE A 40 15.51 -0.69 1.67
CA PHE A 40 15.39 -2.09 2.05
C PHE A 40 14.14 -2.66 1.42
N VAL A 41 14.16 -3.91 0.95
CA VAL A 41 12.95 -4.56 0.45
C VAL A 41 12.83 -5.93 1.07
N HIS A 42 11.65 -6.18 1.65
CA HIS A 42 11.25 -7.51 2.08
C HIS A 42 10.67 -8.27 0.88
N THR A 43 11.47 -9.10 0.22
CA THR A 43 11.06 -9.75 -1.04
C THR A 43 10.02 -10.87 -0.85
N ASP A 44 9.80 -11.29 0.39
CA ASP A 44 8.83 -12.35 0.77
C ASP A 44 7.74 -11.86 1.73
N LEU A 45 7.19 -10.66 1.49
CA LEU A 45 6.17 -10.04 2.35
C LEU A 45 4.78 -10.62 2.06
N HIS A 46 4.64 -11.94 2.15
CA HIS A 46 3.38 -12.64 1.91
C HIS A 46 2.51 -12.73 3.19
N PRO A 47 1.21 -13.07 3.07
CA PRO A 47 0.29 -13.11 4.22
C PRO A 47 0.69 -14.04 5.39
N GLY A 48 1.63 -14.96 5.18
CA GLY A 48 2.13 -15.83 6.24
C GLY A 48 3.13 -15.13 7.17
N ASN A 49 3.81 -14.10 6.68
CA ASN A 49 4.83 -13.34 7.42
C ASN A 49 4.27 -12.08 8.09
N ILE A 50 2.95 -11.86 8.02
CA ILE A 50 2.26 -10.69 8.56
C ILE A 50 1.20 -11.13 9.57
N MET A 51 1.33 -10.62 10.80
CA MET A 51 0.32 -10.73 11.84
C MET A 51 -0.36 -9.38 12.09
N VAL A 52 -1.63 -9.43 12.46
CA VAL A 52 -2.42 -8.27 12.87
C VAL A 52 -2.76 -8.40 14.34
N MET A 53 -2.45 -7.36 15.09
CA MET A 53 -2.97 -7.15 16.45
C MET A 53 -4.04 -6.08 16.41
N SER A 54 -5.19 -6.37 17.02
CA SER A 54 -6.20 -5.35 17.30
C SER A 54 -5.90 -4.72 18.66
N GLN A 55 -5.78 -3.39 18.70
CA GLN A 55 -5.61 -2.64 19.94
C GLN A 55 -6.75 -1.61 20.08
N PRO A 56 -7.24 -1.35 21.30
CA PRO A 56 -8.20 -0.27 21.52
C PRO A 56 -7.56 1.09 21.17
N ASP A 57 -8.27 1.92 20.40
CA ASP A 57 -7.82 3.26 19.98
C ASP A 57 -7.83 4.23 21.18
N THR A 58 -6.74 4.19 21.96
CA THR A 58 -6.54 5.05 23.14
C THR A 58 -6.37 6.53 22.80
N HIS A 59 -5.99 6.87 21.56
CA HIS A 59 -5.81 8.26 21.12
C HIS A 59 -7.14 8.98 20.88
N SER A 60 -8.10 8.30 20.25
CA SER A 60 -9.46 8.84 20.05
C SER A 60 -10.23 9.03 21.36
N GLN A 61 -9.97 8.18 22.37
CA GLN A 61 -10.55 8.32 23.71
C GLN A 61 -10.06 9.58 24.45
N GLN A 62 -8.78 9.95 24.31
CA GLN A 62 -8.23 11.15 24.94
C GLN A 62 -8.72 12.45 24.27
N GLN A 63 -8.87 12.47 22.93
CA GLN A 63 -9.41 13.63 22.22
C GLN A 63 -10.92 13.84 22.48
N GLN A 64 -11.72 12.77 22.55
CA GLN A 64 -13.14 12.88 22.94
C GLN A 64 -13.33 13.33 24.39
N GLN A 65 -12.48 12.90 25.33
CA GLN A 65 -12.52 13.37 26.73
C GLN A 65 -12.14 14.85 26.87
N GLN A 66 -11.23 15.38 26.03
CA GLN A 66 -10.90 16.80 26.05
C GLN A 66 -11.99 17.68 25.43
N GLN A 67 -12.66 17.22 24.37
CA GLN A 67 -13.81 17.94 23.79
C GLN A 67 -15.06 17.88 24.67
N GLY A 68 -15.31 16.76 25.37
CA GLY A 68 -16.40 16.64 26.35
C GLY A 68 -16.22 17.55 27.58
N ARG A 69 -14.98 17.79 28.02
CA ARG A 69 -14.68 18.72 29.13
C ARG A 69 -14.80 20.19 28.76
N ALA A 70 -14.77 20.55 27.48
CA ALA A 70 -14.90 21.93 27.02
C ALA A 70 -16.37 22.40 26.98
N CYS A 71 -17.33 21.51 26.72
CA CYS A 71 -18.76 21.85 26.75
C CYS A 71 -19.32 22.03 28.17
N ASP A 72 -18.66 21.50 29.21
CA ASP A 72 -19.15 21.53 30.60
C ASP A 72 -18.84 22.83 31.37
N ARG A 73 -18.21 23.82 30.73
CA ARG A 73 -17.85 25.12 31.37
C ARG A 73 -18.74 26.31 31.00
N SER A 74 -19.87 26.09 30.32
CA SER A 74 -20.74 27.19 29.85
C SER A 74 -22.22 27.12 30.26
N SER A 75 -22.58 26.39 31.31
CA SER A 75 -23.95 26.38 31.84
C SER A 75 -24.05 27.12 33.19
N GLN A 76 -24.46 28.39 33.13
CA GLN A 76 -25.04 29.09 34.29
C GLN A 76 -26.38 28.45 34.68
N PRO A 77 -26.72 28.37 35.98
CA PRO A 77 -27.98 27.76 36.42
C PRO A 77 -29.13 28.77 36.35
N THR A 78 -30.03 28.63 35.39
CA THR A 78 -31.37 29.23 35.45
C THR A 78 -32.39 28.21 35.93
N ARG A 79 -33.03 28.54 37.07
CA ARG A 79 -34.12 27.78 37.69
C ARG A 79 -35.36 27.75 36.78
N GLY A 80 -35.92 26.55 36.57
CA GLY A 80 -37.26 26.35 36.01
C GLY A 80 -37.60 24.86 35.97
N GLY A 81 -38.60 24.45 36.74
CA GLY A 81 -39.03 23.06 36.86
C GLY A 81 -39.80 22.53 35.66
N GLY A 82 -39.78 21.20 35.48
CA GLY A 82 -40.54 20.47 34.48
C GLY A 82 -40.17 18.99 34.50
N ASP A 83 -41.07 18.20 35.07
CA ASP A 83 -41.05 16.74 35.18
C ASP A 83 -41.25 16.08 33.80
N GLY A 84 -40.61 14.94 33.53
CA GLY A 84 -40.79 14.24 32.24
C GLY A 84 -39.76 13.17 31.94
N GLY A 85 -40.14 11.91 32.09
CA GLY A 85 -39.28 10.74 32.03
C GLY A 85 -38.67 10.39 30.66
N GLY A 86 -37.56 9.65 30.75
CA GLY A 86 -37.30 8.48 29.91
C GLY A 86 -36.72 8.73 28.53
N THR A 87 -35.41 8.55 28.39
CA THR A 87 -34.83 7.34 27.78
C THR A 87 -33.30 7.43 27.85
N LYS A 88 -32.70 6.61 28.72
CA LYS A 88 -31.26 6.34 28.66
C LYS A 88 -31.01 5.52 27.39
N GLY A 89 -30.69 6.20 26.30
CA GLY A 89 -30.06 5.57 25.15
C GLY A 89 -28.64 5.18 25.54
N GLU A 90 -28.47 4.01 26.15
CA GLU A 90 -27.18 3.34 26.29
C GLU A 90 -26.70 2.85 24.92
N GLY A 91 -26.30 3.79 24.06
CA GLY A 91 -25.40 3.53 22.95
C GLY A 91 -23.98 3.62 23.49
N ALA A 92 -23.49 2.57 24.14
CA ALA A 92 -22.07 2.46 24.44
C ALA A 92 -21.33 2.53 23.10
N ALA A 93 -20.69 3.66 22.81
CA ALA A 93 -19.85 3.82 21.64
C ALA A 93 -18.76 2.75 21.72
N ALA A 94 -18.89 1.70 20.91
CA ALA A 94 -17.91 0.63 20.85
C ALA A 94 -16.54 1.26 20.60
N ALA A 95 -15.58 1.01 21.50
CA ALA A 95 -14.24 1.55 21.37
C ALA A 95 -13.69 1.16 20.00
N ARG A 96 -13.29 2.15 19.20
CA ARG A 96 -12.73 1.90 17.88
C ARG A 96 -11.46 1.05 18.06
N GLU A 97 -11.40 -0.08 17.38
CA GLU A 97 -10.21 -0.92 17.32
C GLU A 97 -9.28 -0.40 16.23
N ARG A 98 -7.96 -0.48 16.46
CA ARG A 98 -6.91 -0.16 15.48
C ARG A 98 -6.05 -1.36 15.20
N ALA A 99 -5.70 -1.52 13.92
CA ALA A 99 -4.76 -2.55 13.48
C ALA A 99 -3.30 -2.14 13.76
N ARG A 100 -2.50 -3.11 14.21
CA ARG A 100 -1.03 -3.03 14.23
C ARG A 100 -0.46 -4.24 13.51
N LEU A 101 0.35 -4.01 12.48
CA LEU A 101 1.03 -5.08 11.76
C LEU A 101 2.32 -5.49 12.49
N VAL A 102 2.57 -6.79 12.52
CA VAL A 102 3.78 -7.42 13.03
C VAL A 102 4.37 -8.25 11.90
N LEU A 103 5.62 -7.96 11.54
CA LEU A 103 6.39 -8.72 10.56
C LEU A 103 7.18 -9.80 11.30
N LEU A 104 7.09 -11.05 10.84
CA LEU A 104 7.64 -12.21 11.55
C LEU A 104 8.99 -12.66 11.02
N ASP A 105 9.10 -12.75 9.69
CA ASP A 105 10.30 -13.17 8.98
C ASP A 105 10.98 -11.96 8.35
N PHE A 106 12.30 -12.00 8.25
CA PHE A 106 13.15 -11.03 7.56
C PHE A 106 14.31 -11.72 6.82
N GLY A 107 14.26 -13.05 6.66
CA GLY A 107 15.33 -13.85 6.07
C GLY A 107 15.57 -13.59 4.58
N LEU A 108 14.58 -13.01 3.88
CA LEU A 108 14.64 -12.64 2.46
C LEU A 108 14.56 -11.12 2.25
N ALA A 109 15.08 -10.38 3.23
CA ALA A 109 15.06 -8.93 3.19
C ALA A 109 16.47 -8.39 2.87
N GLU A 110 16.57 -7.53 1.86
CA GLU A 110 17.84 -7.12 1.26
C GLU A 110 17.93 -5.61 1.03
N GLU A 111 19.15 -5.08 1.07
CA GLU A 111 19.45 -3.72 0.65
C GLU A 111 19.68 -3.67 -0.86
N LEU A 112 19.05 -2.69 -1.52
CA LEU A 112 19.20 -2.52 -2.95
C LEU A 112 20.45 -1.72 -3.29
N THR A 113 21.19 -2.17 -4.30
CA THR A 113 22.26 -1.36 -4.88
C THR A 113 21.67 -0.06 -5.45
N PRO A 114 22.44 1.06 -5.46
CA PRO A 114 21.94 2.34 -5.97
C PRO A 114 21.40 2.25 -7.40
N GLU A 115 22.03 1.43 -8.25
CA GLU A 115 21.62 1.22 -9.64
C GLU A 115 20.29 0.48 -9.74
N VAL A 116 20.14 -0.64 -9.02
CA VAL A 116 18.89 -1.43 -9.01
C VAL A 116 17.75 -0.58 -8.47
N ARG A 117 17.96 0.09 -7.34
CA ARG A 117 16.96 0.97 -6.73
C ARG A 117 16.53 2.06 -7.69
N TYR A 118 17.48 2.79 -8.30
CA TYR A 118 17.17 3.87 -9.22
C TYR A 118 16.35 3.39 -10.43
N ARG A 119 16.77 2.28 -11.06
CA ARG A 119 16.08 1.74 -12.24
C ARG A 119 14.70 1.21 -11.91
N PHE A 120 14.53 0.59 -10.74
CA PHE A 120 13.24 0.09 -10.28
C PHE A 120 12.28 1.24 -9.96
N LEU A 121 12.73 2.26 -9.21
CA LEU A 121 11.90 3.44 -8.92
C LEU A 121 11.54 4.22 -10.18
N SER A 122 12.46 4.30 -11.16
CA SER A 122 12.17 4.91 -12.45
C SER A 122 11.05 4.20 -13.19
N PHE A 123 11.01 2.86 -13.13
CA PHE A 123 9.93 2.05 -13.68
C PHE A 123 8.59 2.29 -12.95
N LEU A 124 8.57 2.29 -11.60
CA LEU A 124 7.35 2.61 -10.84
C LEU A 124 6.81 4.01 -11.18
N ASN A 125 7.69 4.99 -11.37
CA ASN A 125 7.29 6.33 -11.82
C ASN A 125 6.68 6.32 -13.23
N GLN A 126 7.10 5.43 -14.13
CA GLN A 126 6.46 5.30 -15.44
C GLN A 126 5.05 4.70 -15.36
N ILE A 127 4.79 3.83 -14.37
CA ILE A 127 3.44 3.35 -14.10
C ILE A 127 2.55 4.52 -13.67
N VAL A 128 3.02 5.34 -12.71
CA VAL A 128 2.29 6.54 -12.26
C VAL A 128 2.06 7.52 -13.41
N ALA A 129 3.03 7.68 -14.30
CA ALA A 129 2.94 8.58 -15.45
C ALA A 129 2.10 8.03 -16.61
N GLY A 130 1.72 6.74 -16.59
CA GLY A 130 1.07 6.07 -17.72
C GLY A 130 1.96 5.93 -18.97
N ASP A 131 3.29 6.07 -18.84
CA ASP A 131 4.23 6.03 -19.97
C ASP A 131 4.80 4.61 -20.17
N GLY A 132 4.01 3.78 -20.84
CA GLY A 132 4.40 2.39 -21.15
C GLY A 132 5.62 2.28 -22.07
N ALA A 133 5.85 3.26 -22.95
CA ALA A 133 6.99 3.24 -23.86
C ALA A 133 8.31 3.44 -23.09
N THR A 134 8.35 4.45 -22.21
CA THR A 134 9.51 4.66 -21.32
C THR A 134 9.67 3.50 -20.34
N ALA A 135 8.58 2.93 -19.82
CA ALA A 135 8.62 1.75 -18.97
C ALA A 135 9.30 0.55 -19.67
N ALA A 136 8.98 0.30 -20.95
CA ALA A 136 9.61 -0.75 -21.76
C ALA A 136 11.12 -0.55 -21.89
N ARG A 137 11.56 0.68 -22.17
CA ARG A 137 12.99 1.02 -22.25
C ARG A 137 13.72 0.82 -20.92
N HIS A 138 13.06 1.03 -19.79
CA HIS A 138 13.62 0.70 -18.48
C HIS A 138 13.78 -0.82 -18.30
N LEU A 139 12.75 -1.60 -18.64
CA LEU A 139 12.80 -3.07 -18.56
C LEU A 139 13.91 -3.68 -19.42
N LEU A 140 14.08 -3.21 -20.65
CA LEU A 140 15.13 -3.69 -21.55
C LEU A 140 16.54 -3.46 -20.99
N ARG A 141 16.70 -2.51 -20.06
CA ARG A 141 17.96 -2.23 -19.38
C ARG A 141 18.14 -3.04 -18.09
N TRP A 142 17.14 -3.78 -17.61
CA TRP A 142 17.25 -4.57 -16.37
C TRP A 142 18.14 -5.82 -16.49
N SER A 143 18.62 -6.13 -17.68
CA SER A 143 19.72 -7.07 -17.87
C SER A 143 20.84 -6.46 -18.69
N ARG A 144 22.07 -6.88 -18.40
CA ARG A 144 23.26 -6.48 -19.17
C ARG A 144 23.26 -7.08 -20.58
N VAL A 145 22.69 -8.28 -20.74
CA VAL A 145 22.60 -8.99 -22.01
C VAL A 145 21.14 -9.21 -22.29
N GLN A 146 20.66 -8.64 -23.40
CA GLN A 146 19.25 -8.61 -23.71
C GLN A 146 18.90 -9.68 -24.76
N GLY A 147 17.93 -10.54 -24.44
CA GLY A 147 17.41 -11.58 -25.32
C GLY A 147 16.30 -11.12 -26.25
N CYS A 148 15.72 -9.94 -26.00
CA CYS A 148 14.57 -9.43 -26.76
C CYS A 148 14.89 -9.28 -28.27
N PRO A 149 14.18 -10.00 -29.17
CA PRO A 149 14.46 -9.98 -30.60
C PRO A 149 13.91 -8.72 -31.29
N ASP A 150 12.83 -8.13 -30.77
CA ASP A 150 12.22 -6.92 -31.32
C ASP A 150 11.86 -5.92 -30.20
N PRO A 151 12.83 -5.09 -29.77
CA PRO A 151 12.61 -4.08 -28.74
C PRO A 151 11.57 -3.02 -29.09
N LEU A 152 11.40 -2.69 -30.37
CA LEU A 152 10.46 -1.65 -30.82
C LEU A 152 9.02 -2.16 -30.75
N ALA A 153 8.78 -3.41 -31.15
CA ALA A 153 7.47 -4.03 -31.00
C ALA A 153 7.10 -4.20 -29.52
N PHE A 154 8.05 -4.58 -28.66
CA PHE A 154 7.84 -4.64 -27.22
C PHE A 154 7.47 -3.27 -26.63
N GLU A 155 8.14 -2.20 -27.04
CA GLU A 155 7.82 -0.82 -26.63
C GLU A 155 6.38 -0.43 -27.01
N GLY A 156 5.97 -0.73 -28.25
CA GLY A 156 4.60 -0.47 -28.71
C GLY A 156 3.55 -1.25 -27.92
N ALA A 157 3.82 -2.53 -27.61
CA ALA A 157 2.92 -3.38 -26.84
C ALA A 157 2.76 -2.89 -25.39
N MET A 158 3.86 -2.44 -24.77
CA MET A 158 3.84 -1.84 -23.44
C MET A 158 3.06 -0.53 -23.40
N ALA A 159 3.19 0.31 -24.42
CA ALA A 159 2.41 1.55 -24.54
C ALA A 159 0.90 1.27 -24.65
N GLU A 160 0.50 0.23 -25.39
CA GLU A 160 -0.92 -0.20 -25.45
C GLU A 160 -1.42 -0.73 -24.11
N LEU A 161 -0.61 -1.56 -23.42
CA LEU A 161 -0.96 -2.07 -22.11
C LEU A 161 -1.22 -0.93 -21.11
N PHE A 162 -0.32 0.05 -21.03
CA PHE A 162 -0.44 1.15 -20.08
C PHE A 162 -1.62 2.07 -20.41
N ARG A 163 -1.94 2.27 -21.69
CA ARG A 163 -3.15 3.01 -22.09
C ARG A 163 -4.44 2.37 -21.59
N ARG A 164 -4.46 1.04 -21.41
CA ARG A 164 -5.64 0.32 -20.93
C ARG A 164 -5.70 0.22 -19.41
N GLU A 165 -4.58 -0.09 -18.78
CA GLU A 165 -4.54 -0.48 -17.36
C GLU A 165 -3.94 0.59 -16.43
N ALA A 166 -3.17 1.55 -16.97
CA ALA A 166 -2.47 2.59 -16.23
C ALA A 166 -3.03 4.01 -16.51
N ASP A 167 -4.35 4.13 -16.67
CA ASP A 167 -5.00 5.41 -16.90
C ASP A 167 -5.40 6.08 -15.58
N VAL A 168 -4.62 7.09 -15.18
CA VAL A 168 -4.89 7.93 -14.00
C VAL A 168 -6.18 8.75 -14.10
N HIS A 169 -6.75 8.92 -15.29
CA HIS A 169 -7.99 9.67 -15.51
C HIS A 169 -9.23 8.77 -15.48
N CYS A 170 -9.07 7.45 -15.44
CA CYS A 170 -10.16 6.52 -15.30
C CYS A 170 -10.76 6.58 -13.89
N LYS A 171 -12.07 6.34 -13.76
CA LYS A 171 -12.77 6.31 -12.45
C LYS A 171 -12.21 5.25 -11.48
N GLY A 172 -11.57 4.20 -12.00
CA GLY A 172 -10.96 3.13 -11.20
C GLY A 172 -9.49 3.37 -10.84
N GLY A 173 -8.87 4.45 -11.35
CA GLY A 173 -7.43 4.68 -11.23
C GLY A 173 -6.59 3.65 -11.98
N ILE A 174 -5.32 3.52 -11.59
CA ILE A 174 -4.39 2.54 -12.16
C ILE A 174 -4.66 1.16 -11.54
N ASP A 175 -4.90 0.16 -12.37
CA ASP A 175 -4.94 -1.24 -11.92
C ASP A 175 -3.51 -1.81 -11.91
N LEU A 176 -2.83 -1.66 -10.76
CA LEU A 176 -1.43 -2.07 -10.62
C LEU A 176 -1.24 -3.58 -10.83
N ASP A 177 -2.20 -4.41 -10.41
CA ASP A 177 -2.09 -5.86 -10.59
C ASP A 177 -2.16 -6.19 -12.09
N ALA A 178 -3.16 -5.66 -12.81
CA ALA A 178 -3.30 -5.86 -14.25
C ALA A 178 -2.08 -5.34 -15.04
N VAL A 179 -1.56 -4.16 -14.66
CA VAL A 179 -0.32 -3.61 -15.25
C VAL A 179 0.85 -4.57 -15.06
N LEU A 180 1.16 -4.98 -13.82
CA LEU A 180 2.34 -5.80 -13.56
C LEU A 180 2.24 -7.21 -14.18
N GLN A 181 1.06 -7.83 -14.13
CA GLN A 181 0.81 -9.11 -14.81
C GLN A 181 0.98 -8.97 -16.33
N GLY A 182 0.44 -7.91 -16.92
CA GLY A 182 0.60 -7.60 -18.35
C GLY A 182 2.05 -7.37 -18.73
N VAL A 183 2.81 -6.62 -17.92
CA VAL A 183 4.24 -6.35 -18.13
C VAL A 183 5.03 -7.65 -18.13
N LEU A 184 4.82 -8.53 -17.14
CA LEU A 184 5.49 -9.83 -17.07
C LEU A 184 5.11 -10.75 -18.24
N ALA A 185 3.84 -10.73 -18.66
CA ALA A 185 3.37 -11.50 -19.81
C ALA A 185 4.03 -11.03 -21.12
N LEU A 186 4.13 -9.71 -21.34
CA LEU A 186 4.82 -9.14 -22.49
C LEU A 186 6.32 -9.41 -22.44
N ALA A 187 6.96 -9.22 -21.29
CA ALA A 187 8.38 -9.52 -21.11
C ALA A 187 8.68 -10.98 -21.47
N ARG A 188 7.84 -11.93 -21.06
CA ARG A 188 7.95 -13.33 -21.44
C ARG A 188 7.73 -13.54 -22.94
N HIS A 189 6.71 -12.91 -23.53
CA HIS A 189 6.38 -13.08 -24.94
C HIS A 189 7.48 -12.57 -25.88
N TYR A 190 8.06 -11.41 -25.55
CA TYR A 190 9.14 -10.77 -26.28
C TYR A 190 10.54 -11.19 -25.79
N GLU A 191 10.64 -12.25 -24.98
CA GLU A 191 11.92 -12.81 -24.49
C GLU A 191 12.84 -11.76 -23.83
N VAL A 192 12.24 -10.79 -23.14
CA VAL A 192 12.96 -9.76 -22.39
C VAL A 192 13.67 -10.41 -21.21
N SER A 193 14.99 -10.33 -21.22
CA SER A 193 15.87 -10.75 -20.14
C SER A 193 15.80 -9.75 -18.98
N ILE A 194 15.50 -10.26 -17.79
CA ILE A 194 15.37 -9.50 -16.55
C ILE A 194 16.27 -10.17 -15.51
N ASP A 195 17.21 -9.41 -14.93
CA ASP A 195 18.06 -9.94 -13.86
C ASP A 195 17.23 -10.24 -12.61
N SER A 196 17.64 -11.26 -11.84
CA SER A 196 16.87 -11.79 -10.71
C SER A 196 16.52 -10.73 -9.65
N ALA A 197 17.39 -9.75 -9.43
CA ALA A 197 17.16 -8.65 -8.49
C ALA A 197 15.95 -7.79 -8.89
N TYR A 198 15.67 -7.60 -10.18
CA TYR A 198 14.47 -6.86 -10.60
C TYR A 198 13.24 -7.76 -10.62
N ALA A 199 13.41 -9.04 -11.00
CA ALA A 199 12.32 -10.01 -10.95
C ALA A 199 11.78 -10.18 -9.53
N SER A 200 12.65 -10.30 -8.52
CA SER A 200 12.25 -10.39 -7.11
C SER A 200 11.47 -9.14 -6.65
N LEU A 201 11.91 -7.95 -7.07
CA LEU A 201 11.23 -6.69 -6.76
C LEU A 201 9.84 -6.61 -7.38
N VAL A 202 9.69 -6.95 -8.66
CA VAL A 202 8.37 -6.97 -9.32
C VAL A 202 7.45 -7.99 -8.66
N ILE A 203 7.95 -9.19 -8.38
CA ILE A 203 7.16 -10.23 -7.70
C ILE A 203 6.74 -9.76 -6.30
N SER A 204 7.62 -9.10 -5.55
CA SER A 204 7.32 -8.54 -4.24
C SER A 204 6.16 -7.53 -4.32
N VAL A 205 6.15 -6.64 -5.31
CA VAL A 205 5.01 -5.72 -5.54
C VAL A 205 3.75 -6.47 -5.93
N CYS A 206 3.82 -7.48 -6.80
CA CYS A 206 2.66 -8.31 -7.16
C CYS A 206 2.06 -8.99 -5.93
N VAL A 207 2.88 -9.55 -5.03
CA VAL A 207 2.41 -10.22 -3.81
C VAL A 207 1.67 -9.24 -2.91
N ILE A 208 2.21 -8.05 -2.69
CA ILE A 208 1.59 -7.03 -1.82
C ILE A 208 0.31 -6.49 -2.46
N THR A 209 0.30 -6.29 -3.78
CA THR A 209 -0.88 -5.81 -4.51
C THR A 209 -1.99 -6.84 -4.46
N GLY A 210 -1.71 -8.11 -4.79
CA GLY A 210 -2.70 -9.18 -4.72
C GLY A 210 -3.21 -9.41 -3.29
N PHE A 211 -2.34 -9.27 -2.30
CA PHE A 211 -2.72 -9.27 -0.88
C PHE A 211 -3.65 -8.10 -0.51
N ALA A 212 -3.36 -6.88 -0.97
CA ALA A 212 -4.18 -5.71 -0.71
C ALA A 212 -5.59 -5.86 -1.30
N VAL A 213 -5.69 -6.27 -2.56
CA VAL A 213 -6.96 -6.53 -3.27
C VAL A 213 -7.76 -7.64 -2.59
N ALA A 214 -7.09 -8.69 -2.09
CA ALA A 214 -7.75 -9.78 -1.38
C ALA A 214 -8.28 -9.38 0.01
N LEU A 215 -7.71 -8.35 0.64
CA LEU A 215 -8.22 -7.80 1.89
C LEU A 215 -9.37 -6.81 1.67
N ASP A 216 -9.22 -5.92 0.69
CA ASP A 216 -10.20 -4.90 0.35
C ASP A 216 -10.30 -4.75 -1.17
N PRO A 217 -11.31 -5.35 -1.82
CA PRO A 217 -11.47 -5.28 -3.27
C PRO A 217 -11.78 -3.88 -3.82
N GLN A 218 -12.05 -2.89 -2.95
CA GLN A 218 -12.30 -1.51 -3.34
C GLN A 218 -11.05 -0.63 -3.24
N VAL A 219 -9.95 -1.15 -2.70
CA VAL A 219 -8.71 -0.38 -2.55
C VAL A 219 -7.97 -0.27 -3.88
N ASN A 220 -7.53 0.95 -4.21
CA ASN A 220 -6.54 1.16 -5.24
C ASN A 220 -5.18 1.41 -4.57
N VAL A 221 -4.23 0.48 -4.75
CA VAL A 221 -2.89 0.58 -4.15
C VAL A 221 -2.13 1.80 -4.67
N MET A 222 -2.35 2.18 -5.94
CA MET A 222 -1.67 3.32 -6.55
C MET A 222 -2.16 4.66 -6.01
N ASP A 223 -3.42 4.76 -5.57
CA ASP A 223 -3.93 5.98 -4.92
C ASP A 223 -3.13 6.32 -3.65
N ALA A 224 -2.68 5.29 -2.93
CA ALA A 224 -1.83 5.44 -1.75
C ALA A 224 -0.34 5.59 -2.08
N ALA A 225 0.14 4.86 -3.10
CA ALA A 225 1.56 4.83 -3.45
C ALA A 225 2.02 6.06 -4.25
N ALA A 226 1.16 6.59 -5.14
CA ALA A 226 1.54 7.65 -6.08
C ALA A 226 2.00 8.94 -5.38
N PRO A 227 1.34 9.45 -4.31
CA PRO A 227 1.84 10.61 -3.58
C PRO A 227 3.24 10.39 -3.00
N ALA A 228 3.52 9.19 -2.47
CA ALA A 228 4.82 8.82 -1.92
C ALA A 228 5.92 8.82 -3.00
N LEU A 229 5.62 8.19 -4.14
CA LEU A 229 6.52 8.09 -5.28
C LEU A 229 6.84 9.46 -5.86
N MET A 230 5.82 10.31 -6.05
CA MET A 230 5.98 11.68 -6.54
C MET A 230 6.78 12.56 -5.57
N ALA A 231 6.46 12.50 -4.27
CA ALA A 231 7.19 13.26 -3.25
C ALA A 231 8.67 12.85 -3.21
N TYR A 232 8.94 11.54 -3.29
CA TYR A 232 10.29 11.02 -3.33
C TYR A 232 11.03 11.45 -4.61
N ALA A 233 10.38 11.38 -5.78
CA ALA A 233 10.98 11.80 -7.04
C ALA A 233 11.37 13.28 -7.05
N LEU A 234 10.60 14.14 -6.38
CA LEU A 234 10.85 15.59 -6.32
C LEU A 234 11.86 15.99 -5.24
N THR A 235 11.88 15.29 -4.10
CA THR A 235 12.58 15.77 -2.90
C THR A 235 13.65 14.82 -2.37
N GLY A 236 13.70 13.58 -2.88
CA GLY A 236 14.50 12.49 -2.32
C GLY A 236 14.06 12.05 -0.92
N ARG A 237 12.87 12.47 -0.46
CA ARG A 237 12.32 12.17 0.87
C ARG A 237 10.84 11.78 0.77
N VAL A 238 10.39 11.03 1.76
CA VAL A 238 8.98 10.71 1.98
C VAL A 238 8.48 11.55 3.16
N PHE A 239 7.29 12.16 3.05
CA PHE A 239 6.69 12.98 4.10
C PHE A 239 5.36 12.37 4.60
N GLY A 240 5.16 12.33 5.92
CA GLY A 240 3.88 11.96 6.55
C GLY A 240 3.61 10.45 6.65
N ARG A 241 2.38 10.08 7.04
CA ARG A 241 1.82 8.75 6.76
C ARG A 241 1.35 8.74 5.31
N LEU A 242 1.59 7.65 4.59
CA LEU A 242 1.26 7.57 3.16
C LEU A 242 -0.23 7.29 2.95
N TYR A 243 -0.89 6.72 3.96
CA TYR A 243 -2.33 6.65 4.10
C TYR A 243 -2.81 7.53 5.28
N ALA A 244 -3.76 8.45 5.02
CA ALA A 244 -4.40 9.30 6.04
C ALA A 244 -5.92 9.18 5.98
#